data_AF-A0A8T4JL36-F1
#
_entry.id   AF-A0A8T4JL36-F1
#
_cell.length_a   1.000
_cell.length_b   1.000
_cell.length_c   1.000
_cell.angle_alpha   90.00
_cell.angle_beta   90.00
_cell.angle_gamma   90.00
#
_symmetry.space_group_name_H-M   'P 1'
#
loop_
_entity.id
_entity.type
_entity.pdbx_description
1 polymer ?
#
loop_
_entity_poly.entity_id
_entity_poly.type
_entity_poly.pdbx_seq_one_letter_code
_entity_poly.pdbx_strand_id
1 'polypeptide(L)' 'MEQSQCFYVCDGQVLTSIGDLAGSLKHDMSDDAFKFHCNTDKNDFVNWISDVVGDKKLSKSLARIRTKKGMLNKIAKKK' A
#
# COMPACT_ATOMS: atom_id res chain seq x y z
N MET A 1 9.35 -9.02 -21.33
CA MET A 1 9.77 -9.00 -19.91
C MET A 1 8.56 -8.53 -19.14
N GLU A 2 7.84 -9.46 -18.50
CA GLU A 2 6.65 -9.17 -17.70
C GLU A 2 7.08 -8.26 -16.54
N GLN A 3 6.60 -7.02 -16.53
CA GLN A 3 6.79 -6.12 -15.39
C GLN A 3 5.93 -6.69 -14.27
N SER A 4 6.56 -7.32 -13.28
CA SER A 4 5.86 -7.85 -12.11
C SER A 4 5.02 -6.74 -11.49
N GLN A 5 3.70 -6.80 -11.68
CA GLN A 5 2.77 -5.77 -11.20
C GLN A 5 2.54 -5.83 -9.67
N CYS A 6 3.31 -6.65 -8.98
CA CYS A 6 3.19 -6.90 -7.56
C CYS A 6 4.13 -6.01 -6.73
N PHE A 7 3.75 -5.81 -5.47
CA PHE A 7 4.51 -5.11 -4.45
C PHE A 7 5.12 -6.10 -3.48
N TYR A 8 6.43 -6.03 -3.29
CA TYR A 8 7.15 -6.86 -2.34
C TYR A 8 7.32 -6.11 -1.01
N VAL A 9 6.72 -6.66 0.04
CA VAL A 9 6.89 -6.16 1.40
C VAL A 9 8.18 -6.74 1.98
N CYS A 10 8.90 -5.98 2.80
CA CYS A 10 10.17 -6.42 3.39
C CYS A 10 10.08 -7.65 4.29
N ASP A 11 8.87 -8.05 4.70
CA ASP A 11 8.60 -9.26 5.48
C ASP A 11 8.34 -10.50 4.61
N GLY A 12 8.48 -10.39 3.29
CA GLY A 12 8.31 -11.48 2.33
C GLY A 12 6.92 -11.59 1.72
N GLN A 13 5.96 -10.73 2.12
CA GLN A 13 4.63 -10.71 1.51
C GLN A 13 4.68 -10.13 0.08
N VAL A 14 3.84 -10.67 -0.81
CA VAL A 14 3.68 -10.19 -2.18
C VAL A 14 2.23 -9.74 -2.36
N LEU A 15 2.04 -8.45 -2.69
CA LEU A 15 0.72 -7.86 -2.90
C LEU A 15 0.49 -7.67 -4.39
N THR A 16 -0.57 -8.23 -4.94
CA THR A 16 -0.91 -8.11 -6.37
C THR A 16 -2.06 -7.15 -6.62
N SER A 17 -2.81 -6.82 -5.57
CA SER A 17 -4.00 -5.98 -5.66
C SER A 17 -4.16 -5.04 -4.47
N ILE A 18 -5.04 -4.03 -4.61
CA ILE A 18 -5.45 -3.18 -3.49
C ILE A 18 -6.16 -4.00 -2.39
N GLY A 19 -6.82 -5.10 -2.77
CA GLY A 19 -7.45 -6.02 -1.83
C GLY A 19 -6.41 -6.73 -0.96
N ASP A 20 -5.31 -7.19 -1.57
CA ASP A 20 -4.20 -7.83 -0.86
C ASP A 20 -3.54 -6.84 0.09
N LEU A 21 -3.32 -5.59 -0.34
CA LEU A 21 -2.82 -4.53 0.52
C LEU A 21 -3.77 -4.30 1.71
N ALA A 22 -5.09 -4.26 1.49
CA ALA A 22 -6.05 -4.09 2.59
C ALA A 22 -6.05 -5.27 3.56
N GLY A 23 -5.96 -6.51 3.06
CA GLY A 23 -5.84 -7.72 3.87
C GLY A 23 -4.58 -7.70 4.72
N SER A 24 -3.44 -7.47 4.07
CA SER A 24 -2.12 -7.40 4.70
C SER A 24 -2.07 -6.30 5.76
N LEU A 25 -2.53 -5.06 5.47
CA LEU A 25 -2.60 -3.97 6.45
C LEU A 25 -3.46 -4.32 7.68
N LYS A 26 -4.47 -5.18 7.50
CA LYS A 26 -5.42 -5.53 8.57
C LYS A 26 -4.94 -6.70 9.43
N HIS A 27 -4.28 -7.69 8.83
CA HIS A 27 -4.03 -8.98 9.48
C HIS A 27 -2.54 -9.31 9.60
N ASP A 28 -1.76 -9.13 8.53
CA ASP A 28 -0.45 -9.78 8.42
C ASP A 28 0.73 -8.80 8.54
N MET A 29 0.55 -7.55 8.13
CA MET A 29 1.62 -6.55 8.07
C MET A 29 1.96 -6.00 9.46
N SER A 30 3.21 -6.21 9.85
CA SER A 30 3.77 -5.62 11.07
C SER A 30 3.91 -4.11 10.95
N ASP A 31 3.96 -3.41 12.09
CA ASP A 31 4.09 -1.96 12.09
C ASP A 31 5.48 -1.52 11.60
N ASP A 32 6.52 -2.34 11.79
CA ASP A 32 7.86 -2.06 11.30
C ASP A 32 7.95 -2.24 9.79
N ALA A 33 7.33 -3.30 9.24
CA ALA A 33 7.22 -3.48 7.79
C ALA A 33 6.44 -2.32 7.14
N PHE A 34 5.35 -1.88 7.77
CA PHE A 34 4.61 -0.71 7.31
C PHE A 34 5.47 0.56 7.32
N LYS A 35 6.20 0.85 8.42
CA LYS A 35 7.07 2.03 8.54
C LYS A 35 8.24 2.02 7.57
N PHE A 36 8.74 0.84 7.20
CA PHE A 36 9.79 0.71 6.20
C PHE A 36 9.34 1.26 4.83
N HIS A 37 8.08 1.06 4.47
CA HIS A 37 7.51 1.51 3.20
C HIS A 37 6.79 2.87 3.29
N CYS A 38 6.30 3.24 4.47
CA CYS A 38 5.50 4.43 4.70
C CYS A 38 5.98 5.17 5.96
N ASN A 39 6.75 6.23 5.75
CA ASN A 39 7.33 7.06 6.81
C ASN A 39 7.23 8.56 6.44
N THR A 40 7.96 9.41 7.17
CA THR A 40 7.95 10.86 6.94
C THR A 40 8.41 11.24 5.54
N ASP A 41 9.32 10.45 4.97
CA ASP A 41 10.06 10.81 3.76
C ASP A 41 9.45 10.16 2.52
N LYS A 42 8.89 8.95 2.67
CA LYS A 42 8.34 8.17 1.54
C LYS A 42 7.04 7.44 1.87
N ASN A 43 6.33 7.09 0.79
CA ASN A 43 5.18 6.20 0.82
C ASN A 43 5.18 5.34 -0.44
N ASP A 44 5.84 4.19 -0.35
CA ASP A 44 6.05 3.29 -1.49
C ASP A 44 4.71 2.70 -1.99
N PHE A 45 3.72 2.53 -1.10
CA PHE A 45 2.38 2.10 -1.47
C PHE A 45 1.71 3.08 -2.42
N VAL A 46 1.86 4.39 -2.20
CA VAL A 46 1.26 5.44 -3.05
C VAL A 46 1.85 5.41 -4.46
N ASN A 47 3.16 5.21 -4.57
CA ASN A 47 3.86 5.09 -5.84
C ASN A 47 3.40 3.82 -6.59
N TRP A 48 3.39 2.68 -5.92
CA TRP A 48 2.91 1.41 -6.51
C TRP A 48 1.45 1.51 -6.98
N ILE A 49 0.56 2.10 -6.17
CA ILE A 49 -0.85 2.27 -6.55
C ILE A 49 -1.01 3.20 -7.76
N SER A 50 -0.20 4.26 -7.86
CA SER A 50 -0.23 5.20 -8.99
C SER A 50 0.30 4.57 -10.26
N ASP A 51 1.47 3.95 -10.17
CA ASP A 51 2.31 3.67 -11.33
C ASP A 51 2.15 2.24 -11.83
N VAL A 52 1.75 1.32 -10.96
CA VAL A 52 1.57 -0.10 -11.28
C VAL A 52 0.09 -0.47 -11.34
N VAL A 53 -0.67 -0.18 -10.28
CA VAL A 53 -2.12 -0.45 -10.25
C VAL A 53 -2.90 0.54 -11.14
N GLY A 54 -2.36 1.74 -11.36
CA GLY A 54 -2.96 2.77 -12.19
C GLY A 54 -4.04 3.62 -11.51
N ASP A 55 -4.31 3.42 -10.21
CA ASP A 55 -5.33 4.19 -9.49
C ASP A 55 -4.78 5.49 -8.89
N LYS A 56 -4.63 6.48 -9.77
CA LYS A 56 -4.16 7.81 -9.42
C LYS A 56 -5.06 8.52 -8.40
N LYS A 57 -6.37 8.23 -8.39
CA LYS A 57 -7.32 8.87 -7.47
C LYS A 57 -7.12 8.36 -6.04
N LEU A 58 -7.02 7.04 -5.88
CA LEU A 58 -6.73 6.41 -4.61
C LEU A 58 -5.33 6.82 -4.11
N SER A 59 -4.31 6.75 -4.97
CA SER A 59 -2.94 7.16 -4.66
C SER A 59 -2.87 8.59 -4.11
N LYS A 60 -3.46 9.58 -4.80
CA LYS A 60 -3.54 10.97 -4.31
C LYS A 60 -4.22 11.08 -2.95
N SER A 61 -5.26 10.28 -2.72
CA SER A 61 -6.00 10.29 -1.46
C SER A 61 -5.22 9.67 -0.29
N LEU A 62 -4.27 8.79 -0.59
CA LEU A 62 -3.37 8.14 0.37
C LEU A 62 -2.06 8.91 0.58
N ALA A 63 -1.71 9.85 -0.29
CA ALA A 63 -0.44 10.58 -0.30
C ALA A 63 -0.07 11.24 1.04
N ARG A 64 -1.04 11.61 1.89
CA ARG A 64 -0.82 12.23 3.22
C ARG A 64 -1.08 11.32 4.41
N ILE A 65 -1.45 10.05 4.17
CA ILE A 65 -1.72 9.09 5.22
C ILE A 65 -0.41 8.37 5.58
N ARG A 66 -0.11 8.30 6.88
CA ARG A 66 1.13 7.70 7.43
C ARG A 66 0.87 6.64 8.50
N THR A 67 -0.37 6.20 8.63
CA THR A 67 -0.75 5.19 9.63
C THR A 67 -1.42 4.02 8.94
N LYS A 68 -1.12 2.81 9.40
CA LYS A 68 -1.70 1.55 8.89
C LYS A 68 -3.23 1.61 8.92
N LYS A 69 -3.80 1.98 10.07
CA LYS A 69 -5.24 2.15 10.26
C LYS A 69 -5.84 3.23 9.36
N GLY A 70 -5.16 4.36 9.19
CA GLY A 70 -5.61 5.44 8.30
C GLY A 70 -5.68 4.98 6.85
N MET A 71 -4.67 4.23 6.41
CA MET A 71 -4.58 3.72 5.04
C MET A 71 -5.67 2.68 4.78
N LEU A 72 -5.81 1.70 5.69
CA LEU A 72 -6.86 0.69 5.64
C LEU A 72 -8.27 1.33 5.57
N ASN A 73 -8.55 2.30 6.45
CA ASN A 73 -9.83 3.00 6.46
C ASN A 73 -10.11 3.72 5.12
N LYS A 74 -9.08 4.31 4.51
CA LYS A 74 -9.24 5.02 3.24
C LYS A 74 -9.48 4.05 2.08
N ILE A 75 -8.78 2.91 2.06
CA ILE A 75 -8.98 1.85 1.08
C ILE A 75 -10.38 1.24 1.23
N ALA A 76 -10.82 0.93 2.46
CA ALA A 76 -12.13 0.33 2.72
C ALA A 76 -13.32 1.25 2.37
N LYS A 77 -13.14 2.58 2.43
CA LYS A 77 -14.14 3.58 2.04
C LYS A 77 -14.30 3.76 0.52
N LYS A 78 -13.48 3.09 -0.29
CA LYS A 78 -13.54 3.15 -1.76
C LYS A 78 -14.56 2.16 -2.37
N LYS A 79 -15.45 1.59 -1.55
CA LYS A 79 -16.57 0.77 -2.04
C LYS A 79 -17.62 1.62 -2.73
#